data_AF-A0A0P6W5G7-F1
#
_entry.id   AF-A0A0P6W5G7-F1
#
_cell.length_a   1.000
_cell.length_b   1.000
_cell.length_c   1.000
_cell.angle_alpha   90.00
_cell.angle_beta   90.00
_cell.angle_gamma   90.00
#
_symmetry.space_group_name_H-M   'P 1'
#
loop_
_entity.id
_entity.type
_entity.pdbx_description
1 polymer ?
#
loop_
_entity_poly.entity_id
_entity_poly.type
_entity_poly.pdbx_seq_one_letter_code
_entity_poly.pdbx_strand_id
1 'polypeptide(L)'
;MRKLIIKLFMLTALVALAAGCSAPKEKDENAETIQSFLKNEFTGPGDELKAAFKQNGPFPPELKEYVVENYAPLVMDWQDMMNKNLILFYQRVAFENDYLMKATNIEIIKDSDLAYDYKVDVEYSKNGETSTATVAARINLNEEGKIVSIRNMDVGGLLEKMNQ
;
A
#
# COMPACT_ATOMS: atom_id res chain seq x y z
N MET A 1 -69.62 39.35 -23.58
CA MET A 1 -68.57 40.29 -23.14
C MET A 1 -67.53 39.47 -22.39
N ARG A 2 -66.33 39.23 -22.97
CA ARG A 2 -65.03 39.85 -22.59
C ARG A 2 -64.72 39.61 -21.09
N LYS A 3 -63.67 38.92 -20.62
CA LYS A 3 -62.29 38.63 -21.08
C LYS A 3 -61.78 37.41 -20.25
N LEU A 4 -61.09 36.42 -20.82
CA LEU A 4 -59.63 36.33 -21.04
C LEU A 4 -58.82 36.03 -19.76
N ILE A 5 -57.92 35.03 -19.86
CA ILE A 5 -56.61 34.84 -19.18
C ILE A 5 -56.45 33.47 -18.44
N ILE A 6 -55.88 32.52 -19.18
CA ILE A 6 -54.61 31.80 -18.90
C ILE A 6 -54.45 31.20 -17.48
N LYS A 7 -54.32 29.87 -17.38
CA LYS A 7 -53.09 29.19 -16.93
C LYS A 7 -53.12 27.68 -17.15
N LEU A 8 -52.20 27.27 -18.01
CA LEU A 8 -51.61 25.96 -18.24
C LEU A 8 -50.79 25.51 -17.01
N PHE A 9 -50.49 24.20 -16.91
CA PHE A 9 -49.57 23.51 -15.99
C PHE A 9 -50.12 23.21 -14.57
N MET A 10 -49.96 22.04 -13.95
CA MET A 10 -48.97 20.98 -14.08
C MET A 10 -49.53 19.58 -13.79
N LEU A 11 -49.07 18.65 -14.63
CA LEU A 11 -48.82 17.24 -14.34
C LEU A 11 -47.81 17.12 -13.19
N THR A 12 -48.10 16.35 -12.13
CA THR A 12 -47.04 15.77 -11.28
C THR A 12 -47.43 14.36 -10.89
N ALA A 13 -46.97 13.41 -11.70
CA ALA A 13 -46.96 12.01 -11.37
C ALA A 13 -45.98 11.77 -10.21
N LEU A 14 -46.48 11.06 -9.22
CA LEU A 14 -45.77 10.57 -8.06
C LEU A 14 -44.72 9.55 -8.54
N VAL A 15 -43.45 9.94 -8.59
CA VAL A 15 -42.32 9.03 -8.81
C VAL A 15 -41.45 9.10 -7.56
N ALA A 16 -41.74 8.21 -6.60
CA ALA A 16 -40.83 7.92 -5.50
C ALA A 16 -39.72 7.00 -6.03
N LEU A 17 -38.65 7.59 -6.56
CA LEU A 17 -37.39 6.88 -6.75
C LEU A 17 -36.73 6.74 -5.38
N ALA A 18 -36.92 5.58 -4.75
CA ALA A 18 -36.01 5.12 -3.71
C ALA A 18 -34.66 4.76 -4.37
N ALA A 19 -33.88 5.80 -4.70
CA ALA A 19 -32.46 5.62 -4.90
C ALA A 19 -31.86 5.39 -3.50
N GLY A 20 -31.61 4.12 -3.18
CA GLY A 20 -30.68 3.77 -2.11
C GLY A 20 -29.30 4.28 -2.52
N CYS A 21 -29.01 5.54 -2.23
CA CYS A 21 -27.68 6.09 -2.27
C CYS A 21 -26.86 5.34 -1.22
N SER A 22 -26.20 4.25 -1.62
CA SER A 22 -24.89 3.94 -1.07
C SER A 22 -24.08 5.23 -1.25
N ALA A 23 -23.77 5.93 -0.17
CA ALA A 23 -22.82 7.01 -0.21
C ALA A 23 -21.56 6.51 -0.94
N PRO A 24 -20.93 7.32 -1.82
CA PRO A 24 -19.59 7.00 -2.29
C PRO A 24 -18.73 6.78 -1.06
N LYS A 25 -18.03 5.63 -0.99
CA LYS A 25 -17.01 5.44 0.05
C LYS A 25 -16.04 6.61 -0.09
N GLU A 26 -15.99 7.45 0.94
CA GLU A 26 -15.01 8.51 1.05
C GLU A 26 -13.63 7.92 0.77
N LYS A 27 -12.87 8.61 -0.08
CA LYS A 27 -11.56 8.15 -0.53
C LYS A 27 -10.59 8.26 0.66
N ASP A 28 -10.18 7.13 1.23
CA ASP A 28 -9.23 7.09 2.34
C ASP A 28 -7.79 7.29 1.80
N GLU A 29 -7.31 8.53 1.81
CA GLU A 29 -5.97 8.89 1.33
C GLU A 29 -4.85 8.19 2.13
N ASN A 30 -5.08 7.92 3.43
CA ASN A 30 -4.12 7.17 4.25
C ASN A 30 -3.98 5.73 3.74
N ALA A 31 -5.09 5.09 3.35
CA ALA A 31 -5.07 3.76 2.76
C ALA A 31 -4.27 3.73 1.44
N GLU A 32 -4.28 4.81 0.64
CA GLU A 32 -3.47 4.90 -0.58
C GLU A 32 -1.96 5.02 -0.29
N THR A 33 -1.58 5.80 0.72
CA THR A 33 -0.19 5.88 1.18
C THR A 33 0.30 4.51 1.66
N ILE A 34 -0.51 3.83 2.49
CA ILE A 34 -0.21 2.48 2.97
C ILE A 34 -0.08 1.50 1.79
N GLN A 35 -1.02 1.54 0.85
CA GLN A 35 -1.01 0.64 -0.30
C GLN A 35 0.24 0.84 -1.16
N SER A 36 0.65 2.09 -1.37
CA SER A 36 1.87 2.42 -2.13
C SER A 36 3.11 1.90 -1.41
N PHE A 37 3.19 2.10 -0.09
CA PHE A 37 4.29 1.60 0.73
C PHE A 37 4.39 0.07 0.66
N LEU A 38 3.27 -0.64 0.83
CA LEU A 38 3.23 -2.11 0.82
C LEU A 38 3.59 -2.69 -0.56
N LYS A 39 3.20 -2.01 -1.65
CA LYS A 39 3.65 -2.38 -3.00
C LYS A 39 5.16 -2.24 -3.14
N ASN A 40 5.72 -1.14 -2.66
CA ASN A 40 7.17 -0.91 -2.70
C ASN A 40 7.92 -1.93 -1.85
N GLU A 41 7.41 -2.28 -0.66
CA GLU A 41 8.10 -3.22 0.24
C GLU A 41 8.05 -4.67 -0.28
N PHE A 42 6.90 -5.10 -0.81
CA PHE A 42 6.63 -6.51 -1.14
C PHE A 42 6.59 -6.82 -2.64
N THR A 43 7.11 -5.94 -3.50
CA THR A 43 7.28 -6.19 -4.94
C THR A 43 8.71 -5.86 -5.37
N GLY A 44 9.37 -6.82 -6.02
CA GLY A 44 10.76 -6.68 -6.48
C GLY A 44 11.66 -7.82 -5.96
N PRO A 45 12.98 -7.65 -6.00
CA PRO A 45 13.71 -6.46 -6.42
C PRO A 45 13.61 -6.21 -7.94
N GLY A 46 13.33 -4.96 -8.32
CA GLY A 46 13.43 -4.49 -9.71
C GLY A 46 14.88 -4.24 -10.14
N ASP A 47 15.11 -3.99 -11.42
CA ASP A 47 16.49 -3.87 -11.96
C ASP A 47 17.29 -2.72 -11.34
N GLU A 48 16.64 -1.60 -11.06
CA GLU A 48 17.24 -0.45 -10.37
C GLU A 48 17.71 -0.83 -8.96
N LEU A 49 16.83 -1.43 -8.16
CA LEU A 49 17.18 -1.86 -6.80
C LEU A 49 18.24 -2.97 -6.80
N LYS A 50 18.19 -3.90 -7.76
CA LYS A 50 19.24 -4.91 -7.96
C LYS A 50 20.59 -4.26 -8.27
N ALA A 51 20.62 -3.21 -9.09
CA ALA A 51 21.84 -2.48 -9.39
C ALA A 51 22.37 -1.77 -8.15
N ALA A 52 21.50 -1.15 -7.35
CA ALA A 52 21.86 -0.52 -6.08
C ALA A 52 22.44 -1.53 -5.07
N PHE A 53 21.85 -2.73 -4.94
CA PHE A 53 22.36 -3.77 -4.04
C PHE A 53 23.70 -4.38 -4.44
N LYS A 54 24.10 -4.31 -5.72
CA LYS A 54 25.41 -4.79 -6.19
C LYS A 54 26.56 -3.86 -5.81
N GLN A 55 26.27 -2.65 -5.36
CA GLN A 55 27.30 -1.68 -5.02
C GLN A 55 27.94 -1.97 -3.67
N ASN A 56 29.20 -1.55 -3.53
CA ASN A 56 29.98 -1.79 -2.32
C ASN A 56 29.50 -0.90 -1.16
N GLY A 57 29.49 -1.47 0.04
CA GLY A 57 29.13 -0.77 1.28
C GLY A 57 27.72 -1.11 1.78
N PRO A 58 27.42 -0.79 3.05
CA PRO A 58 26.15 -1.16 3.67
C PRO A 58 24.96 -0.33 3.16
N PHE A 59 25.21 0.89 2.69
CA PHE A 59 24.18 1.80 2.18
C PHE A 59 24.76 2.74 1.10
N PRO A 60 24.96 2.23 -0.13
CA PRO A 60 25.56 3.00 -1.23
C PRO A 60 24.64 4.17 -1.68
N PRO A 61 25.18 5.20 -2.36
CA PRO A 61 24.41 6.37 -2.78
C PRO A 61 23.15 6.05 -3.61
N GLU A 62 23.20 5.03 -4.45
CA GLU A 62 22.12 4.60 -5.33
C GLU A 62 21.01 3.89 -4.55
N LEU A 63 21.36 3.17 -3.48
CA LEU A 63 20.36 2.63 -2.56
C LEU A 63 19.68 3.77 -1.79
N LYS A 64 20.44 4.81 -1.41
CA LYS A 64 19.87 6.01 -0.80
C LYS A 64 18.91 6.73 -1.75
N GLU A 65 19.30 6.92 -3.02
CA GLU A 65 18.45 7.55 -4.04
C GLU A 65 17.14 6.77 -4.21
N TYR A 66 17.23 5.45 -4.36
CA TYR A 66 16.06 4.58 -4.44
C TYR A 66 15.13 4.73 -3.23
N VAL A 67 15.69 4.73 -2.00
CA VAL A 67 14.89 4.90 -0.77
C VAL A 67 14.24 6.28 -0.72
N VAL A 68 14.98 7.33 -1.06
CA VAL A 68 14.44 8.70 -1.06
C VAL A 68 13.31 8.85 -2.08
N GLU A 69 13.45 8.29 -3.27
CA GLU A 69 12.42 8.36 -4.30
C GLU A 69 11.17 7.55 -3.92
N ASN A 70 11.35 6.33 -3.43
CA ASN A 70 10.24 5.37 -3.27
C ASN A 70 9.59 5.39 -1.87
N TYR A 71 10.29 5.86 -0.83
CA TYR A 71 9.80 5.79 0.56
C TYR A 71 9.63 7.16 1.21
N ALA A 72 10.52 8.13 0.97
CA ALA A 72 10.42 9.44 1.63
C ALA A 72 9.07 10.17 1.39
N PRO A 73 8.40 10.05 0.23
CA PRO A 73 7.07 10.61 0.03
C PRO A 73 5.97 9.92 0.86
N LEU A 74 6.21 8.73 1.41
CA LEU A 74 5.19 7.91 2.07
C LEU A 74 5.35 7.87 3.60
N VAL A 75 6.53 8.19 4.10
CA VAL A 75 6.89 8.05 5.51
C VAL A 75 7.31 9.40 6.10
N MET A 76 7.20 9.56 7.42
CA MET A 76 7.59 10.79 8.11
C MET A 76 9.11 10.98 8.09
N ASP A 77 9.84 9.89 8.35
CA ASP A 77 11.30 9.86 8.37
C ASP A 77 11.79 8.52 7.78
N TRP A 78 12.34 8.57 6.56
CA TRP A 78 12.81 7.36 5.88
C TRP A 78 14.04 6.77 6.57
N GLN A 79 14.87 7.58 7.24
CA GLN A 79 16.04 7.08 7.96
C GLN A 79 15.59 6.30 9.19
N ASP A 80 14.59 6.81 9.90
CA ASP A 80 13.99 6.11 11.04
C ASP A 80 13.33 4.79 10.60
N MET A 81 12.61 4.81 9.47
CA MET A 81 12.02 3.60 8.90
C MET A 81 13.06 2.56 8.49
N MET A 82 14.18 2.98 7.87
CA MET A 82 15.32 2.09 7.60
C MET A 82 15.88 1.47 8.89
N ASN A 83 16.06 2.26 9.94
CA ASN A 83 16.74 1.82 11.17
C ASN A 83 15.86 0.98 12.11
N LYS A 84 14.58 1.32 12.25
CA LYS A 84 13.66 0.68 13.20
C LYS A 84 12.78 -0.39 12.56
N ASN A 85 12.36 -0.14 11.31
CA ASN A 85 11.43 -1.01 10.60
C ASN A 85 12.10 -1.87 9.54
N LEU A 86 13.38 -1.64 9.25
CA LEU A 86 14.17 -2.43 8.30
C LEU A 86 13.48 -2.53 6.92
N ILE A 87 12.96 -1.40 6.42
CA ILE A 87 12.39 -1.36 5.07
C ILE A 87 13.42 -1.86 4.05
N LEU A 88 12.96 -2.49 2.97
CA LEU A 88 13.76 -3.23 1.98
C LEU A 88 14.39 -4.55 2.45
N PHE A 89 14.21 -4.97 3.70
CA PHE A 89 14.85 -6.20 4.18
C PHE A 89 14.43 -7.43 3.37
N TYR A 90 13.14 -7.58 3.06
CA TYR A 90 12.65 -8.70 2.24
C TYR A 90 13.19 -8.64 0.81
N GLN A 91 13.27 -7.44 0.22
CA GLN A 91 13.83 -7.27 -1.12
C GLN A 91 15.32 -7.59 -1.16
N ARG A 92 16.05 -7.27 -0.09
CA ARG A 92 17.47 -7.62 0.05
C ARG A 92 17.65 -9.14 0.13
N VAL A 93 16.88 -9.82 0.97
CA VAL A 93 16.91 -11.29 1.09
C VAL A 93 16.52 -11.94 -0.24
N ALA A 94 15.49 -11.42 -0.92
CA ALA A 94 15.09 -11.92 -2.22
C ALA A 94 16.20 -11.74 -3.26
N PHE A 95 16.87 -10.58 -3.30
CA PHE A 95 18.03 -10.35 -4.15
C PHE A 95 19.16 -11.34 -3.90
N GLU A 96 19.53 -11.55 -2.63
CA GLU A 96 20.65 -12.41 -2.25
C GLU A 96 20.41 -13.90 -2.54
N ASN A 97 19.15 -14.31 -2.59
CA ASN A 97 18.75 -15.71 -2.81
C ASN A 97 18.10 -15.95 -4.18
N ASP A 98 18.21 -15.01 -5.12
CA ASP A 98 17.67 -15.06 -6.48
C ASP A 98 16.14 -15.27 -6.55
N TYR A 99 15.40 -14.71 -5.59
CA TYR A 99 13.93 -14.65 -5.61
C TYR A 99 13.41 -13.36 -6.25
N LEU A 100 12.21 -13.44 -6.82
CA LEU A 100 11.36 -12.30 -7.16
C LEU A 100 10.08 -12.36 -6.35
N MET A 101 9.72 -11.23 -5.74
CA MET A 101 8.49 -11.04 -4.97
C MET A 101 7.48 -10.19 -5.72
N LYS A 102 6.20 -10.44 -5.46
CA LYS A 102 5.08 -9.65 -5.95
C LYS A 102 3.94 -9.64 -4.93
N ALA A 103 3.52 -8.45 -4.52
CA ALA A 103 2.28 -8.29 -3.77
C ALA A 103 1.08 -8.57 -4.68
N THR A 104 0.23 -9.53 -4.32
CA THR A 104 -0.93 -9.94 -5.15
C THR A 104 -2.27 -9.55 -4.56
N ASN A 105 -2.39 -9.60 -3.24
CA ASN A 105 -3.56 -9.12 -2.50
C ASN A 105 -3.09 -8.21 -1.37
N ILE A 106 -3.68 -7.02 -1.26
CA ILE A 106 -3.37 -6.06 -0.19
C ILE A 106 -4.70 -5.67 0.46
N GLU A 107 -4.90 -6.14 1.68
CA GLU A 107 -6.03 -5.78 2.52
C GLU A 107 -5.57 -4.75 3.54
N ILE A 108 -6.27 -3.61 3.61
CA ILE A 108 -6.01 -2.53 4.56
C ILE A 108 -7.29 -2.32 5.37
N ILE A 109 -7.18 -2.49 6.68
CA ILE A 109 -8.32 -2.49 7.60
C ILE A 109 -8.10 -1.33 8.58
N LYS A 110 -8.94 -0.30 8.46
CA LYS A 110 -8.91 0.84 9.38
C LYS A 110 -9.40 0.40 10.76
N ASP A 111 -8.55 0.55 11.77
CA ASP A 111 -8.89 0.34 13.17
C ASP A 111 -9.26 1.67 13.86
N SER A 112 -8.51 2.73 13.55
CA SER A 112 -8.78 4.10 13.99
C SER A 112 -8.27 5.10 12.94
N ASP A 113 -8.46 6.41 13.15
CA ASP A 113 -8.11 7.44 12.16
C ASP A 113 -6.68 7.38 11.63
N LEU A 114 -5.72 7.03 12.49
CA LEU A 114 -4.29 6.98 12.15
C LEU A 114 -3.67 5.61 12.39
N ALA A 115 -4.48 4.55 12.47
CA ALA A 115 -4.01 3.20 12.72
C ALA A 115 -4.78 2.17 11.90
N TYR A 116 -4.02 1.34 11.20
CA TYR A 116 -4.53 0.37 10.26
C TYR A 116 -3.83 -0.97 10.50
N ASP A 117 -4.57 -2.05 10.43
CA ASP A 117 -3.99 -3.37 10.26
C ASP A 117 -3.95 -3.67 8.75
N TYR A 118 -2.95 -4.41 8.30
CA TYR A 118 -2.88 -4.85 6.91
C TYR A 118 -2.57 -6.33 6.80
N LYS A 119 -2.95 -6.92 5.66
CA LYS A 119 -2.49 -8.22 5.19
C LYS A 119 -2.05 -8.11 3.75
N VAL A 120 -0.88 -8.67 3.44
CA VAL A 120 -0.34 -8.74 2.08
C VAL A 120 -0.06 -10.19 1.75
N ASP A 121 -0.67 -10.70 0.69
CA ASP A 121 -0.22 -11.95 0.08
C ASP A 121 0.94 -11.64 -0.86
N VAL A 122 2.07 -12.27 -0.58
CA VAL A 122 3.33 -12.11 -1.32
C VAL A 122 3.60 -13.40 -2.06
N GLU A 123 3.48 -13.36 -3.38
CA GLU A 123 4.05 -14.39 -4.23
C GLU A 123 5.57 -14.20 -4.28
N TYR A 124 6.31 -15.28 -4.06
CA TYR A 124 7.75 -15.32 -4.23
C TYR A 124 8.12 -16.48 -5.16
N SER A 125 9.01 -16.21 -6.10
CA SER A 125 9.35 -17.15 -7.16
C SER A 125 10.85 -17.26 -7.39
N LYS A 126 11.31 -18.48 -7.68
CA LYS A 126 12.69 -18.81 -8.01
C LYS A 126 12.69 -20.00 -8.96
N ASN A 127 13.49 -19.96 -10.02
CA ASN A 127 13.61 -21.03 -11.01
C ASN A 127 12.27 -21.50 -11.63
N GLY A 128 11.29 -20.60 -11.73
CA GLY A 128 9.96 -20.90 -12.28
C GLY A 128 9.00 -21.57 -11.29
N GLU A 129 9.43 -21.87 -10.07
CA GLU A 129 8.56 -22.28 -8.98
C GLU A 129 8.04 -21.05 -8.24
N THR A 130 6.75 -21.03 -7.94
CA THR A 130 6.09 -19.94 -7.22
C THR A 130 5.44 -20.49 -5.97
N SER A 131 5.57 -19.75 -4.87
CA SER A 131 4.87 -20.01 -3.62
C SER A 131 4.35 -18.69 -3.05
N THR A 132 3.49 -18.78 -2.03
CA THR A 132 2.86 -17.61 -1.42
C THR A 132 3.06 -17.63 0.09
N ALA A 133 3.28 -16.45 0.68
CA ALA A 133 3.20 -16.23 2.11
C ALA A 133 2.37 -14.98 2.39
N THR A 134 1.64 -14.99 3.50
CA THR A 134 0.86 -13.82 3.94
C THR A 134 1.64 -13.09 5.03
N VAL A 135 1.86 -11.80 4.82
CA VAL A 135 2.44 -10.89 5.82
C VAL A 135 1.34 -10.05 6.41
N ALA A 136 1.25 -9.99 7.73
CA ALA A 136 0.30 -9.15 8.45
C ALA A 136 1.04 -8.27 9.45
N ALA A 137 0.64 -7.00 9.57
CA ALA A 137 1.17 -6.13 10.60
C ALA A 137 0.21 -4.98 10.88
N ARG A 138 0.59 -4.17 11.88
CA ARG A 138 -0.06 -2.89 12.15
C ARG A 138 0.81 -1.74 11.66
N ILE A 139 0.18 -0.77 11.00
CA ILE A 139 0.80 0.45 10.50
C ILE A 139 0.11 1.68 11.08
N ASN A 140 0.91 2.69 11.43
CA ASN A 140 0.42 3.96 11.96
C ASN A 140 0.93 5.13 11.14
N LEU A 141 0.11 6.16 11.08
CA LEU A 141 0.37 7.39 10.35
C LEU A 141 0.32 8.60 11.29
N ASN A 142 0.86 9.74 10.85
CA ASN A 142 0.62 11.04 11.47
C ASN A 142 -0.59 11.75 10.84
N GLU A 143 -0.92 12.94 11.34
CA GLU A 143 -2.03 13.77 10.83
C GLU A 143 -1.85 14.19 9.35
N GLU A 144 -0.64 14.12 8.81
CA GLU A 144 -0.32 14.41 7.40
C GLU A 144 -0.42 13.16 6.51
N GLY A 145 -0.88 12.02 7.04
CA GLY A 145 -0.99 10.77 6.30
C GLY A 145 0.34 10.11 5.96
N LYS A 146 1.41 10.44 6.69
CA LYS A 146 2.75 9.83 6.55
C LYS A 146 2.92 8.69 7.55
N ILE A 147 3.48 7.57 7.10
CA ILE A 147 3.75 6.42 7.96
C ILE A 147 4.84 6.77 8.99
N VAL A 148 4.57 6.43 10.26
CA VAL A 148 5.49 6.69 11.38
C VAL A 148 6.01 5.41 12.02
N SER A 149 5.29 4.30 11.89
CA SER A 149 5.75 3.01 12.44
C SER A 149 5.00 1.84 11.84
N ILE A 150 5.70 0.71 11.78
CA ILE A 150 5.12 -0.62 11.57
C ILE A 150 5.46 -1.49 12.78
N ARG A 151 4.51 -2.29 13.27
CA ARG A 151 4.72 -3.18 14.42
C ARG A 151 3.89 -4.44 14.34
N ASN A 152 4.16 -5.37 15.25
CA ASN A 152 3.43 -6.65 15.37
C ASN A 152 3.45 -7.43 14.05
N MET A 153 4.60 -7.44 13.38
CA MET A 153 4.75 -8.05 12.08
C MET A 153 4.78 -9.58 12.21
N ASP A 154 3.78 -10.23 11.63
CA ASP A 154 3.74 -11.66 11.35
C ASP A 154 4.05 -11.85 9.86
N VAL A 155 5.18 -12.50 9.56
CA VAL A 155 5.68 -12.62 8.19
C VAL A 155 5.26 -13.93 7.52
N GLY A 156 4.46 -14.77 8.18
CA GLY A 156 3.96 -16.03 7.59
C GLY A 156 5.07 -16.98 7.12
N GLY A 157 6.25 -16.87 7.71
CA GLY A 157 7.44 -17.63 7.35
C GLY A 157 8.18 -17.15 6.09
N LEU A 158 7.83 -15.98 5.52
CA LEU A 158 8.35 -15.50 4.23
C LEU A 158 9.90 -15.48 4.20
N LEU A 159 10.54 -15.00 5.26
CA LEU A 159 12.01 -14.95 5.35
C LEU A 159 12.62 -16.34 5.43
N GLU A 160 12.06 -17.21 6.25
CA GLU A 160 12.52 -18.58 6.43
C GLU A 160 12.40 -19.38 5.12
N LYS A 161 11.39 -19.09 4.31
CA LYS A 161 11.15 -19.72 3.00
C LYS A 161 12.10 -19.23 1.92
N MET A 162 12.49 -17.94 1.94
CA MET A 162 13.43 -17.38 0.95
C MET A 162 14.92 -17.61 1.30
N ASN A 163 15.21 -18.07 2.52
CA ASN A 163 16.57 -18.43 2.98
C ASN A 163 16.89 -19.94 2.84
N GLN A 164 16.08 -20.68 2.08
CA GLN A 164 16.27 -22.12 1.79
C GLN A 164 16.85 -22.30 0.39
#